data_AF-A0A958JBF5-F1
#
_entry.id   AF-A0A958JBF5-F1
#
_cell.length_a   1.000
_cell.length_b   1.000
_cell.length_c   1.000
_cell.angle_alpha   90.00
_cell.angle_beta   90.00
_cell.angle_gamma   90.00
#
_symmetry.space_group_name_H-M   'P 1'
#
loop_
_entity.id
_entity.type
_entity.pdbx_description
1 polymer ?
#
loop_
_entity_poly.entity_id
_entity_poly.type
_entity_poly.pdbx_seq_one_letter_code
_entity_poly.pdbx_strand_id
1 'polypeptide(L)'
;MSIDQNSTNLNNEKKYTAADFDLSPNKATAVISAAQKFIIPVPNLGDNGEDLINPNTGEQIKDYKGRPIGSKGIVFYNGADRTPQAAPGDGSAVIIINEVTDAEAAKLHKKIAEVASNADELTLSQLKAVLRFAVEELKLCDMYNSTKSFVNEKMSYVNSPKRESDGEIQTACGLMKRDDKDICYAAFVRGAFSLRTGSDTERIHLFTNGGVVLRQGDIIRGVQPEIFIRTYKFADGTSIADPSRDLEWACSAS
;
A
#
# COMPACT_ATOMS: atom_id res chain seq x y z
N MET A 1 -10.39 -39.81 -24.75
CA MET A 1 -11.25 -38.97 -23.90
C MET A 1 -10.52 -38.78 -22.59
N SER A 2 -9.84 -37.65 -22.44
CA SER A 2 -9.15 -37.29 -21.20
C SER A 2 -10.07 -36.34 -20.45
N ILE A 3 -10.60 -36.78 -19.31
CA ILE A 3 -11.46 -35.96 -18.45
C ILE A 3 -10.53 -35.06 -17.65
N ASP A 4 -10.71 -33.75 -17.81
CA ASP A 4 -10.04 -32.70 -17.05
C ASP A 4 -10.21 -32.89 -15.54
N GLN A 5 -9.11 -33.25 -14.87
CA GLN A 5 -9.02 -33.33 -13.41
C GLN A 5 -8.98 -31.97 -12.70
N ASN A 6 -9.21 -30.86 -13.42
CA ASN A 6 -9.18 -29.50 -12.84
C ASN A 6 -10.53 -28.97 -12.37
N SER A 7 -11.60 -29.76 -12.44
CA SER A 7 -12.97 -29.29 -12.14
C SER A 7 -13.52 -29.68 -10.76
N THR A 8 -12.74 -30.40 -9.93
CA THR A 8 -13.27 -31.02 -8.69
C THR A 8 -12.91 -30.33 -7.38
N ASN A 9 -12.12 -29.25 -7.37
CA ASN A 9 -11.64 -28.62 -6.11
C ASN A 9 -12.32 -27.30 -5.70
N LEU A 10 -13.32 -26.81 -6.43
CA LEU A 10 -14.00 -25.54 -6.10
C LEU A 10 -15.21 -25.69 -5.14
N ASN A 11 -15.61 -26.92 -4.77
CA ASN A 11 -16.80 -27.15 -3.94
C ASN A 11 -16.56 -27.09 -2.42
N ASN A 12 -15.31 -26.96 -1.94
CA ASN A 12 -14.97 -26.90 -0.51
C ASN A 12 -14.35 -25.56 -0.07
N GLU A 13 -14.41 -24.52 -0.91
CA GLU A 13 -13.88 -23.21 -0.56
C GLU A 13 -14.77 -22.54 0.50
N LYS A 14 -14.21 -22.28 1.68
CA LYS A 14 -14.90 -21.52 2.72
C LYS A 14 -14.99 -20.06 2.31
N LYS A 15 -16.17 -19.47 2.46
CA LYS A 15 -16.41 -18.06 2.13
C LYS A 15 -16.54 -17.28 3.43
N TYR A 16 -15.72 -16.25 3.57
CA TYR A 16 -15.72 -15.38 4.73
C TYR A 16 -15.95 -13.92 4.33
N THR A 17 -16.41 -13.16 5.31
CA THR A 17 -16.54 -11.71 5.34
C THR A 17 -15.70 -11.17 6.48
N ALA A 18 -15.47 -9.86 6.50
CA ALA A 18 -14.77 -9.20 7.62
C ALA A 18 -15.43 -9.50 8.99
N ALA A 19 -16.76 -9.67 9.04
CA ALA A 19 -17.49 -9.90 10.28
C ALA A 19 -17.26 -11.28 10.91
N ASP A 20 -16.74 -12.24 10.13
CA ASP A 20 -16.52 -13.61 10.61
C ASP A 20 -15.27 -13.77 11.48
N PHE A 21 -14.44 -12.71 11.58
CA PHE A 21 -13.17 -12.74 12.29
C PHE A 21 -13.17 -11.85 13.52
N ASP A 22 -12.89 -12.46 14.67
CA ASP A 22 -12.56 -11.74 15.89
C ASP A 22 -11.04 -11.56 16.00
N LEU A 23 -10.56 -10.39 15.57
CA LEU A 23 -9.15 -9.99 15.62
C LEU A 23 -8.84 -9.09 16.82
N SER A 24 -9.54 -9.30 17.94
CA SER A 24 -9.25 -8.64 19.21
C SER A 24 -7.83 -8.99 19.72
N PRO A 25 -7.21 -8.14 20.57
CA PRO A 25 -5.81 -8.32 20.98
C PRO A 25 -5.49 -9.65 21.68
N ASN A 26 -6.49 -10.33 22.23
CA ASN A 26 -6.35 -11.63 22.90
C ASN A 26 -6.66 -12.84 22.00
N LYS A 27 -7.04 -12.63 20.74
CA LYS A 27 -7.36 -13.68 19.76
C LYS A 27 -6.54 -13.59 18.47
N ALA A 28 -5.64 -12.61 18.39
CA ALA A 28 -4.83 -12.34 17.23
C ALA A 28 -3.43 -11.89 17.65
N THR A 29 -2.47 -12.10 16.76
CA THR A 29 -1.08 -11.73 16.98
C THR A 29 -0.87 -10.25 16.64
N ALA A 30 -0.26 -9.51 17.56
CA ALA A 30 0.13 -8.12 17.32
C ALA A 30 1.32 -8.04 16.34
N VAL A 31 1.15 -7.30 15.26
CA VAL A 31 2.15 -7.13 14.20
C VAL A 31 2.23 -5.66 13.74
N ILE A 32 3.33 -5.31 13.08
CA ILE A 32 3.56 -4.00 12.49
C ILE A 32 3.94 -4.13 11.02
N SER A 33 3.61 -3.14 10.20
CA SER A 33 4.07 -3.09 8.81
C SER A 33 5.52 -2.63 8.77
N ALA A 34 6.41 -3.54 8.41
CA ALA A 34 7.85 -3.28 8.26
C ALA A 34 8.24 -2.85 6.84
N ALA A 35 7.31 -2.92 5.88
CA ALA A 35 7.55 -2.50 4.50
C ALA A 35 7.97 -1.02 4.44
N GLN A 36 9.17 -0.79 3.94
CA GLN A 36 9.68 0.53 3.63
C GLN A 36 9.00 1.09 2.38
N LYS A 37 8.82 2.40 2.34
CA LYS A 37 8.02 3.14 1.38
C LYS A 37 8.75 4.40 1.00
N PHE A 38 8.86 4.70 -0.28
CA PHE A 38 9.38 5.97 -0.73
C PHE A 38 8.23 6.93 -0.99
N ILE A 39 8.25 8.07 -0.31
CA ILE A 39 7.22 9.08 -0.43
C ILE A 39 7.72 10.18 -1.38
N ILE A 40 6.85 10.60 -2.30
CA ILE A 40 7.07 11.73 -3.20
C ILE A 40 5.90 12.70 -3.01
N PRO A 41 6.11 13.94 -2.56
CA PRO A 41 5.04 14.92 -2.49
C PRO A 41 4.51 15.24 -3.89
N VAL A 42 3.20 15.46 -4.00
CA VAL A 42 2.59 16.02 -5.21
C VAL A 42 2.50 17.53 -5.01
N PRO A 43 3.21 18.33 -5.83
CA PRO A 43 3.18 19.79 -5.70
C PRO A 43 1.80 20.38 -5.97
N ASN A 44 1.64 21.66 -5.66
CA ASN A 44 0.50 22.42 -6.17
C ASN A 44 0.70 22.67 -7.66
N LEU A 45 0.06 21.85 -8.49
CA LEU A 45 0.13 21.92 -9.95
C LEU A 45 -0.85 22.94 -10.52
N GLY A 46 -1.90 23.33 -9.76
CA GLY A 46 -2.97 24.19 -10.24
C GLY A 46 -3.53 23.72 -11.60
N ASP A 47 -3.68 24.65 -12.54
CA ASP A 47 -4.14 24.37 -13.90
C ASP A 47 -3.11 23.62 -14.78
N ASN A 48 -1.85 23.51 -14.33
CA ASN A 48 -0.82 22.73 -15.02
C ASN A 48 -0.93 21.22 -14.72
N GLY A 49 -1.83 20.82 -13.82
CA GLY A 49 -2.20 19.42 -13.61
C GLY A 49 -2.99 18.86 -14.79
N GLU A 50 -2.98 17.54 -14.94
CA GLU A 50 -3.84 16.86 -15.90
C GLU A 50 -5.20 16.52 -15.28
N ASP A 51 -6.18 16.24 -16.14
CA ASP A 51 -7.50 15.79 -15.68
C ASP A 51 -7.39 14.42 -15.00
N LEU A 52 -7.99 14.27 -13.83
CA LEU A 52 -7.96 13.03 -13.04
C LEU A 52 -8.97 12.00 -13.56
N ILE A 53 -8.80 11.65 -14.83
CA ILE A 53 -9.68 10.77 -15.58
C ILE A 53 -8.93 9.47 -15.89
N ASN A 54 -9.63 8.34 -15.79
CA ASN A 54 -9.11 7.04 -16.16
C ASN A 54 -8.89 7.01 -17.68
N PRO A 55 -7.64 6.82 -18.17
CA PRO A 55 -7.35 6.87 -19.60
C PRO A 55 -8.03 5.76 -20.41
N ASN A 56 -8.41 4.66 -19.75
CA ASN A 56 -9.02 3.50 -20.41
C ASN A 56 -10.54 3.63 -20.52
N THR A 57 -11.19 4.34 -19.60
CA THR A 57 -12.67 4.41 -19.52
C THR A 57 -13.23 5.81 -19.76
N GLY A 58 -12.43 6.86 -19.59
CA GLY A 58 -12.90 8.24 -19.62
C GLY A 58 -13.66 8.68 -18.36
N GLU A 59 -13.76 7.81 -17.35
CA GLU A 59 -14.45 8.11 -16.10
C GLU A 59 -13.52 8.77 -15.07
N GLN A 60 -14.10 9.53 -14.12
CA GLN A 60 -13.33 10.07 -13.00
C GLN A 60 -12.73 8.96 -12.13
N ILE A 61 -11.45 9.13 -11.78
CA ILE A 61 -10.78 8.24 -10.83
C ILE A 61 -11.29 8.53 -9.41
N LYS A 62 -11.67 7.48 -8.71
CA LYS A 62 -12.27 7.53 -7.37
C LYS A 62 -11.31 6.98 -6.31
N ASP A 63 -11.45 7.48 -5.09
CA ASP A 63 -10.80 6.95 -3.91
C ASP A 63 -11.40 5.59 -3.50
N TYR A 64 -10.83 4.99 -2.46
CA TYR A 64 -11.29 3.70 -1.92
C TYR A 64 -12.72 3.73 -1.35
N LYS A 65 -13.32 4.91 -1.14
CA LYS A 65 -14.71 5.11 -0.71
C LYS A 65 -15.64 5.42 -1.89
N GLY A 66 -15.15 5.33 -3.13
CA GLY A 66 -15.92 5.63 -4.34
C GLY A 66 -16.14 7.11 -4.62
N ARG A 67 -15.41 8.01 -3.94
CA ARG A 67 -15.52 9.47 -4.12
C ARG A 67 -14.48 9.96 -5.13
N PRO A 68 -14.79 10.93 -5.99
CA PRO A 68 -13.79 11.51 -6.88
C PRO A 68 -12.58 12.05 -6.11
N ILE A 69 -11.37 11.77 -6.59
CA ILE A 69 -10.11 12.21 -5.95
C ILE A 69 -9.89 13.73 -6.10
N GLY A 70 -10.40 14.32 -7.18
CA GLY A 70 -10.26 15.73 -7.52
C GLY A 70 -10.50 15.95 -9.02
N SER A 71 -10.29 17.19 -9.49
CA SER A 71 -10.41 17.53 -10.92
C SER A 71 -9.05 17.51 -11.64
N LYS A 72 -8.02 18.10 -11.03
CA LYS A 72 -6.68 18.28 -11.60
C LYS A 72 -5.58 17.69 -10.72
N GLY A 73 -4.54 17.16 -11.34
CA GLY A 73 -3.35 16.67 -10.65
C GLY A 73 -2.47 15.79 -11.52
N ILE A 74 -2.22 14.56 -11.06
CA ILE A 74 -1.47 13.55 -11.79
C ILE A 74 -2.21 12.22 -11.80
N VAL A 75 -2.21 11.56 -12.95
CA VAL A 75 -2.62 10.17 -13.17
C VAL A 75 -1.37 9.32 -13.38
N PHE A 76 -1.33 8.18 -12.71
CA PHE A 76 -0.23 7.20 -12.79
C PHE A 76 -0.80 5.78 -12.71
N TYR A 77 0.03 4.78 -12.99
CA TYR A 77 -0.40 3.38 -13.00
C TYR A 77 0.14 2.63 -11.79
N ASN A 78 -0.75 2.01 -11.02
CA ASN A 78 -0.34 1.00 -10.04
C ASN A 78 -0.19 -0.34 -10.77
N GLY A 79 1.05 -0.82 -10.89
CA GLY A 79 1.36 -2.09 -11.55
C GLY A 79 0.96 -3.33 -10.76
N ALA A 80 0.87 -3.25 -9.42
CA ALA A 80 0.41 -4.35 -8.58
C ALA A 80 -1.10 -4.59 -8.73
N ASP A 81 -1.90 -3.52 -8.63
CA ASP A 81 -3.37 -3.57 -8.81
C ASP A 81 -3.79 -3.52 -10.28
N ARG A 82 -2.83 -3.29 -11.19
CA ARG A 82 -3.03 -3.16 -12.64
C ARG A 82 -4.07 -2.10 -13.03
N THR A 83 -4.18 -1.04 -12.24
CA THR A 83 -5.17 0.03 -12.41
C THR A 83 -4.52 1.40 -12.47
N PRO A 84 -5.06 2.34 -13.27
CA PRO A 84 -4.78 3.75 -13.09
C PRO A 84 -5.17 4.20 -11.68
N GLN A 85 -4.34 5.05 -11.10
CA GLN A 85 -4.56 5.80 -9.87
C GLN A 85 -4.30 7.28 -10.12
N ALA A 86 -4.72 8.13 -9.19
CA ALA A 86 -4.53 9.56 -9.30
C ALA A 86 -4.22 10.20 -7.94
N ALA A 87 -3.54 11.34 -7.98
CA ALA A 87 -3.34 12.19 -6.82
C ALA A 87 -3.71 13.64 -7.18
N PRO A 88 -4.42 14.37 -6.30
CA PRO A 88 -4.78 15.76 -6.55
C PRO A 88 -3.53 16.64 -6.55
N GLY A 89 -3.49 17.60 -7.47
CA GLY A 89 -2.41 18.56 -7.62
C GLY A 89 -2.61 19.83 -6.78
N ASP A 90 -3.21 19.73 -5.60
CA ASP A 90 -3.49 20.86 -4.70
C ASP A 90 -2.41 21.06 -3.62
N GLY A 91 -1.33 20.28 -3.69
CA GLY A 91 -0.22 20.32 -2.73
C GLY A 91 -0.46 19.48 -1.45
N SER A 92 -1.63 18.88 -1.27
CA SER A 92 -1.98 18.07 -0.08
C SER A 92 -1.60 16.59 -0.20
N ALA A 93 -1.38 16.12 -1.42
CA ALA A 93 -1.19 14.70 -1.71
C ALA A 93 0.28 14.28 -1.74
N VAL A 94 0.47 12.96 -1.63
CA VAL A 94 1.72 12.27 -1.88
C VAL A 94 1.47 11.06 -2.77
N ILE A 95 2.51 10.64 -3.48
CA ILE A 95 2.59 9.31 -4.10
C ILE A 95 3.51 8.46 -3.23
N ILE A 96 3.04 7.27 -2.90
CA ILE A 96 3.75 6.28 -2.10
C ILE A 96 4.17 5.15 -3.03
N ILE A 97 5.48 4.88 -3.09
CA ILE A 97 6.04 3.70 -3.75
C ILE A 97 6.34 2.68 -2.66
N ASN A 98 5.77 1.49 -2.75
CA ASN A 98 5.85 0.47 -1.71
C ASN A 98 7.07 -0.46 -1.90
N GLU A 99 7.46 -1.14 -0.81
CA GLU A 99 8.55 -2.13 -0.78
C GLU A 99 9.90 -1.62 -1.33
N VAL A 100 10.23 -0.35 -1.05
CA VAL A 100 11.47 0.29 -1.55
C VAL A 100 12.65 0.03 -0.62
N THR A 101 13.78 -0.39 -1.15
CA THR A 101 15.03 -0.57 -0.39
C THR A 101 15.82 0.74 -0.23
N ASP A 102 16.75 0.80 0.73
CA ASP A 102 17.68 1.93 0.90
C ASP A 102 18.45 2.30 -0.39
N ALA A 103 18.88 1.30 -1.16
CA ALA A 103 19.64 1.51 -2.39
C ALA A 103 18.77 2.12 -3.52
N GLU A 104 17.52 1.69 -3.62
CA GLU A 104 16.54 2.25 -4.57
C GLU A 104 16.12 3.65 -4.15
N ALA A 105 15.89 3.87 -2.84
CA ALA A 105 15.61 5.19 -2.29
C ALA A 105 16.72 6.19 -2.61
N ALA A 106 18.00 5.79 -2.50
CA ALA A 106 19.12 6.64 -2.86
C ALA A 106 19.11 7.02 -4.36
N LYS A 107 18.74 6.08 -5.24
CA LYS A 107 18.59 6.34 -6.68
C LYS A 107 17.41 7.27 -6.97
N LEU A 108 16.29 7.11 -6.27
CA LEU A 108 15.13 8.00 -6.39
C LEU A 108 15.45 9.42 -5.92
N HIS A 109 16.12 9.58 -4.78
CA HIS A 109 16.60 10.88 -4.32
C HIS A 109 17.52 11.55 -5.33
N LYS A 110 18.48 10.80 -5.88
CA LYS A 110 19.35 11.31 -6.94
C LYS A 110 18.53 11.76 -8.16
N LYS A 111 17.56 10.95 -8.59
CA LYS A 111 16.72 11.29 -9.74
C LYS A 111 15.90 12.56 -9.53
N ILE A 112 15.37 12.77 -8.34
CA ILE A 112 14.65 13.99 -7.97
C ILE A 112 15.61 15.18 -8.00
N ALA A 113 16.78 15.05 -7.38
CA ALA A 113 17.80 16.11 -7.34
C ALA A 113 18.35 16.51 -8.73
N GLU A 114 18.31 15.60 -9.71
CA GLU A 114 18.67 15.92 -11.11
C GLU A 114 17.66 16.84 -11.80
N VAL A 115 16.40 16.83 -11.37
CA VAL A 115 15.31 17.54 -12.05
C VAL A 115 14.74 18.71 -11.24
N ALA A 116 14.92 18.73 -9.93
CA ALA A 116 14.48 19.81 -9.06
C ALA A 116 15.35 19.91 -7.80
N SER A 117 15.53 21.15 -7.32
CA SER A 117 16.20 21.42 -6.03
C SER A 117 15.35 20.97 -4.84
N ASN A 118 14.02 20.98 -5.02
CA ASN A 118 13.03 20.66 -4.00
C ASN A 118 11.94 19.75 -4.58
N ALA A 119 11.64 18.65 -3.90
CA ALA A 119 10.60 17.70 -4.32
C ALA A 119 9.20 18.31 -4.32
N ASP A 120 8.92 19.29 -3.44
CA ASP A 120 7.64 20.02 -3.38
C ASP A 120 7.45 21.01 -4.55
N GLU A 121 8.46 21.16 -5.43
CA GLU A 121 8.44 22.10 -6.56
C GLU A 121 8.49 21.38 -7.93
N LEU A 122 8.36 20.05 -7.95
CA LEU A 122 8.30 19.28 -9.19
C LEU A 122 7.14 19.75 -10.09
N THR A 123 7.46 20.07 -11.34
CA THR A 123 6.43 20.22 -12.37
C THR A 123 5.80 18.85 -12.70
N LEU A 124 4.62 18.84 -13.32
CA LEU A 124 3.95 17.60 -13.74
C LEU A 124 4.86 16.70 -14.60
N SER A 125 5.63 17.29 -15.53
CA SER A 125 6.52 16.54 -16.41
C SER A 125 7.70 15.92 -15.66
N GLN A 126 8.28 16.64 -14.69
CA GLN A 126 9.35 16.14 -13.83
C GLN A 126 8.84 15.04 -12.89
N LEU A 127 7.67 15.22 -12.27
CA LEU A 127 7.06 14.20 -11.43
C LEU A 127 6.83 12.90 -12.22
N LYS A 128 6.23 13.00 -13.42
CA LYS A 128 6.08 11.84 -14.32
C LYS A 128 7.40 11.20 -14.73
N ALA A 129 8.45 11.99 -14.93
CA ALA A 129 9.78 11.47 -15.24
C ALA A 129 10.38 10.68 -14.07
N VAL A 130 10.16 11.12 -12.83
CA VAL A 130 10.57 10.38 -11.62
C VAL A 130 9.80 9.07 -11.49
N LEU A 131 8.47 9.08 -11.67
CA LEU A 131 7.65 7.86 -11.62
C LEU A 131 8.03 6.87 -12.73
N ARG A 132 8.28 7.37 -13.94
CA ARG A 132 8.75 6.54 -15.05
C ARG A 132 10.09 5.90 -14.73
N PHE A 133 11.05 6.65 -14.17
CA PHE A 133 12.33 6.11 -13.72
C PHE A 133 12.15 5.00 -12.66
N ALA A 134 11.27 5.20 -11.69
CA ALA A 134 10.96 4.18 -10.68
C ALA A 134 10.45 2.87 -11.30
N VAL A 135 9.54 2.95 -12.28
CA VAL A 135 9.00 1.78 -12.96
C VAL A 135 10.03 1.13 -13.90
N GLU A 136 10.64 1.91 -14.78
CA GLU A 136 11.44 1.39 -15.89
C GLU A 136 12.83 0.95 -15.44
N GLU A 137 13.48 1.71 -14.55
CA GLU A 137 14.86 1.45 -14.15
C GLU A 137 14.96 0.67 -12.84
N LEU A 138 14.05 0.94 -11.89
CA LEU A 138 14.08 0.30 -10.57
C LEU A 138 13.07 -0.85 -10.42
N LYS A 139 12.17 -1.04 -11.40
CA LYS A 139 11.11 -2.06 -11.37
C LYS A 139 10.15 -1.91 -10.18
N LEU A 140 10.03 -0.69 -9.65
CA LEU A 140 9.11 -0.36 -8.58
C LEU A 140 7.76 0.01 -9.19
N CYS A 141 6.76 -0.86 -9.06
CA CYS A 141 5.47 -0.68 -9.72
C CYS A 141 4.26 -0.66 -8.76
N ASP A 142 4.44 -1.01 -7.47
CA ASP A 142 3.39 -0.83 -6.47
C ASP A 142 3.38 0.62 -5.97
N MET A 143 2.48 1.41 -6.54
CA MET A 143 2.36 2.84 -6.24
C MET A 143 0.92 3.21 -5.91
N TYR A 144 0.71 4.04 -4.90
CA TYR A 144 -0.62 4.56 -4.59
C TYR A 144 -0.57 5.97 -4.01
N ASN A 145 -1.68 6.68 -4.10
CA ASN A 145 -1.77 8.02 -3.53
C ASN A 145 -2.15 7.97 -2.04
N SER A 146 -1.72 9.00 -1.31
CA SER A 146 -2.18 9.30 0.04
C SER A 146 -2.08 10.81 0.30
N THR A 147 -2.17 11.23 1.55
CA THR A 147 -2.06 12.65 1.95
C THR A 147 -0.80 12.90 2.76
N LYS A 148 -0.29 14.13 2.71
CA LYS A 148 0.81 14.59 3.58
C LYS A 148 0.44 14.44 5.06
N SER A 149 -0.83 14.71 5.40
CA SER A 149 -1.35 14.53 6.76
C SER A 149 -1.21 13.07 7.24
N PHE A 150 -1.59 12.10 6.41
CA PHE A 150 -1.45 10.69 6.74
C PHE A 150 0.01 10.28 6.93
N VAL A 151 0.93 10.76 6.08
CA VAL A 151 2.37 10.50 6.24
C VAL A 151 2.86 11.06 7.57
N ASN A 152 2.53 12.31 7.89
CA ASN A 152 2.96 12.95 9.13
C ASN A 152 2.41 12.26 10.38
N GLU A 153 1.17 11.77 10.33
CA GLU A 153 0.52 11.13 11.49
C GLU A 153 0.96 9.67 11.70
N LYS A 154 1.26 8.94 10.62
CA LYS A 154 1.37 7.48 10.66
C LYS A 154 2.69 6.91 10.15
N MET A 155 3.63 7.74 9.74
CA MET A 155 4.89 7.28 9.16
C MET A 155 6.09 7.94 9.82
N SER A 156 7.19 7.20 9.84
CA SER A 156 8.47 7.63 10.36
C SER A 156 9.56 7.35 9.32
N TYR A 157 10.56 8.21 9.22
CA TYR A 157 11.73 7.96 8.38
C TYR A 157 12.47 6.70 8.83
N VAL A 158 12.96 5.92 7.86
CA VAL A 158 13.74 4.68 8.13
C VAL A 158 15.12 5.02 8.66
N ASN A 159 15.75 6.04 8.06
CA ASN A 159 16.97 6.66 8.56
C ASN A 159 16.59 8.11 8.85
N SER A 160 16.78 8.59 10.08
CA SER A 160 16.40 9.96 10.48
C SER A 160 16.77 10.94 9.36
N PRO A 161 15.85 11.80 8.89
CA PRO A 161 16.20 12.78 7.87
C PRO A 161 17.38 13.56 8.44
N LYS A 162 18.41 13.81 7.63
CA LYS A 162 19.40 14.81 8.00
C LYS A 162 18.61 16.10 8.21
N ARG A 163 18.37 16.47 9.47
CA ARG A 163 17.91 17.81 9.81
C ARG A 163 18.95 18.73 9.18
N GLU A 164 18.56 19.48 8.16
CA GLU A 164 19.29 20.71 7.89
C GLU A 164 19.16 21.59 9.14
N SER A 165 20.22 22.34 9.39
CA SER A 165 20.55 23.04 10.64
C SER A 165 19.51 24.06 11.14
N ASP A 166 18.38 24.22 10.46
CA ASP A 166 17.55 25.42 10.52
C ASP A 166 16.12 25.14 11.02
N GLY A 167 15.83 23.91 11.48
CA GLY A 167 14.62 23.61 12.25
C GLY A 167 13.33 23.43 11.46
N GLU A 168 13.33 23.59 10.13
CA GLU A 168 12.23 23.17 9.28
C GLU A 168 12.30 21.68 8.98
N ILE A 169 11.21 20.96 9.26
CA ILE A 169 11.06 19.56 8.88
C ILE A 169 10.99 19.51 7.36
N GLN A 170 11.99 18.87 6.76
CA GLN A 170 12.03 18.57 5.33
C GLN A 170 10.70 18.00 4.85
N THR A 171 10.34 18.45 3.65
CA THR A 171 9.35 17.90 2.75
C THR A 171 9.07 16.41 2.99
N ALA A 172 7.81 15.98 2.86
CA ALA A 172 7.40 14.60 3.06
C ALA A 172 8.06 13.60 2.07
N CYS A 173 9.13 13.98 1.37
CA CYS A 173 9.86 13.18 0.42
C CYS A 173 10.90 12.29 1.12
N GLY A 174 10.96 11.01 0.76
CA GLY A 174 12.05 10.10 1.13
C GLY A 174 11.60 8.74 1.64
N LEU A 175 12.57 7.98 2.16
CA LEU A 175 12.35 6.62 2.63
C LEU A 175 11.77 6.59 4.05
N MET A 176 10.57 6.04 4.16
CA MET A 176 9.78 5.98 5.37
C MET A 176 9.21 4.59 5.59
N LYS A 177 8.71 4.33 6.80
CA LYS A 177 7.94 3.13 7.16
C LYS A 177 6.71 3.55 7.95
N ARG A 178 5.77 2.63 8.17
CA ARG A 178 4.71 2.88 9.16
C ARG A 178 5.35 3.04 10.53
N ASP A 179 4.80 3.95 11.34
CA ASP A 179 5.22 4.08 12.74
C ASP A 179 5.01 2.73 13.44
N ASP A 180 5.98 2.30 14.26
CA ASP A 180 5.90 1.04 15.00
C ASP A 180 4.75 1.04 16.02
N LYS A 181 4.18 2.21 16.34
CA LYS A 181 2.97 2.35 17.16
C LYS A 181 1.69 2.02 16.41
N ASP A 182 1.73 1.91 15.08
CA ASP A 182 0.59 1.53 14.24
C ASP A 182 0.37 0.01 14.25
N ILE A 183 0.06 -0.52 15.44
CA ILE A 183 -0.16 -1.94 15.68
C ILE A 183 -1.37 -2.44 14.89
N CYS A 184 -1.15 -3.54 14.17
CA CYS A 184 -2.18 -4.33 13.52
C CYS A 184 -2.35 -5.66 14.27
N TYR A 185 -3.48 -6.33 14.06
CA TYR A 185 -3.76 -7.64 14.64
C TYR A 185 -4.01 -8.66 13.53
N ALA A 186 -3.21 -9.71 13.50
CA ALA A 186 -3.19 -10.71 12.43
C ALA A 186 -3.55 -12.10 12.96
N ALA A 187 -4.25 -12.89 12.14
CA ALA A 187 -4.45 -14.31 12.37
C ALA A 187 -4.34 -15.10 11.06
N PHE A 188 -3.92 -16.35 11.15
CA PHE A 188 -3.82 -17.25 10.00
C PHE A 188 -5.10 -18.07 9.82
N VAL A 189 -5.56 -18.19 8.57
CA VAL A 189 -6.68 -19.05 8.16
C VAL A 189 -6.12 -20.21 7.35
N ARG A 190 -6.41 -21.44 7.79
CA ARG A 190 -5.95 -22.66 7.11
C ARG A 190 -6.85 -23.06 5.95
N GLY A 191 -6.20 -23.63 4.92
CA GLY A 191 -6.89 -24.19 3.76
C GLY A 191 -7.45 -23.13 2.83
N ALA A 192 -8.08 -23.59 1.75
CA ALA A 192 -8.60 -22.67 0.75
C ALA A 192 -9.80 -21.87 1.28
N PHE A 193 -9.79 -20.55 1.05
CA PHE A 193 -10.91 -19.67 1.37
C PHE A 193 -10.96 -18.44 0.48
N SER A 194 -12.14 -17.82 0.45
CA SER A 194 -12.35 -16.47 -0.08
C SER A 194 -12.69 -15.50 1.04
N LEU A 195 -12.19 -14.27 0.93
CA LEU A 195 -12.54 -13.18 1.82
C LEU A 195 -13.14 -12.02 1.05
N ARG A 196 -14.35 -11.62 1.43
CA ARG A 196 -15.00 -10.39 0.97
C ARG A 196 -14.69 -9.25 1.95
N THR A 197 -14.13 -8.16 1.44
CA THR A 197 -13.79 -6.96 2.22
C THR A 197 -14.42 -5.70 1.59
N GLY A 198 -14.87 -4.75 2.41
CA GLY A 198 -15.49 -3.49 1.96
C GLY A 198 -17.01 -3.56 1.76
N SER A 199 -17.65 -2.40 1.52
CA SER A 199 -19.12 -2.26 1.48
C SER A 199 -19.78 -2.23 0.10
N ASP A 200 -19.12 -1.93 -1.02
CA ASP A 200 -19.86 -1.71 -2.29
C ASP A 200 -19.16 -2.09 -3.61
N THR A 201 -17.97 -2.69 -3.58
CA THR A 201 -17.42 -3.37 -4.77
C THR A 201 -16.65 -4.62 -4.34
N GLU A 202 -17.05 -5.77 -4.88
CA GLU A 202 -16.67 -7.11 -4.43
C GLU A 202 -15.19 -7.44 -4.69
N ARG A 203 -14.26 -6.88 -3.90
CA ARG A 203 -12.90 -7.43 -3.83
C ARG A 203 -12.94 -8.72 -3.02
N ILE A 204 -13.17 -9.81 -3.75
CA ILE A 204 -13.03 -11.18 -3.26
C ILE A 204 -11.55 -11.56 -3.37
N HIS A 205 -10.90 -11.73 -2.24
CA HIS A 205 -9.53 -12.23 -2.20
C HIS A 205 -9.57 -13.75 -2.10
N LEU A 206 -8.94 -14.44 -3.04
CA LEU A 206 -8.86 -15.90 -3.07
C LEU A 206 -7.54 -16.36 -2.46
N PHE A 207 -7.62 -17.32 -1.56
CA PHE A 207 -6.48 -17.94 -0.88
C PHE A 207 -6.57 -19.44 -1.12
N THR A 208 -5.62 -20.00 -1.86
CA THR A 208 -5.65 -21.42 -2.25
C THR A 208 -5.04 -22.33 -1.19
N ASN A 209 -4.10 -21.81 -0.39
CA ASN A 209 -3.32 -22.59 0.58
C ASN A 209 -3.35 -21.99 2.00
N GLY A 210 -4.41 -21.26 2.32
CA GLY A 210 -4.49 -20.43 3.51
C GLY A 210 -3.95 -19.02 3.28
N GLY A 211 -4.08 -18.19 4.31
CA GLY A 211 -3.90 -16.75 4.18
C GLY A 211 -3.95 -16.05 5.53
N VAL A 212 -3.45 -14.83 5.57
CA VAL A 212 -3.47 -14.01 6.78
C VAL A 212 -4.63 -13.03 6.70
N VAL A 213 -5.44 -12.97 7.75
CA VAL A 213 -6.45 -11.91 7.92
C VAL A 213 -5.90 -10.91 8.93
N LEU A 214 -5.94 -9.63 8.56
CA LEU A 214 -5.30 -8.55 9.28
C LEU A 214 -6.30 -7.43 9.56
N ARG A 215 -6.35 -6.98 10.81
CA ARG A 215 -7.09 -5.79 11.25
C ARG A 215 -6.13 -4.63 11.50
N GLN A 216 -6.44 -3.48 10.92
CA GLN A 216 -5.74 -2.22 11.14
C GLN A 216 -6.77 -1.10 11.29
N GLY A 217 -6.91 -0.58 12.52
CA GLY A 217 -8.07 0.23 12.89
C GLY A 217 -9.38 -0.55 12.66
N ASP A 218 -10.32 0.06 11.95
CA ASP A 218 -11.64 -0.53 11.63
C ASP A 218 -11.63 -1.38 10.34
N ILE A 219 -10.48 -1.50 9.68
CA ILE A 219 -10.37 -2.19 8.39
C ILE A 219 -9.83 -3.60 8.61
N ILE A 220 -10.54 -4.59 8.06
CA ILE A 220 -10.09 -5.98 7.96
C ILE A 220 -9.78 -6.29 6.49
N ARG A 221 -8.62 -6.88 6.24
CA ARG A 221 -8.19 -7.32 4.90
C ARG A 221 -7.48 -8.66 4.94
N GLY A 222 -7.48 -9.34 3.80
CA GLY A 222 -6.70 -10.56 3.59
C GLY A 222 -5.37 -10.25 2.91
N VAL A 223 -4.30 -10.92 3.33
CA VAL A 223 -2.93 -10.78 2.82
C VAL A 223 -2.38 -12.17 2.51
N GLN A 224 -1.77 -12.35 1.33
CA GLN A 224 -1.15 -13.63 0.98
C GLN A 224 0.07 -13.88 1.90
N PRO A 225 0.32 -15.12 2.34
CA PRO A 225 1.37 -15.42 3.33
C PRO A 225 2.76 -14.89 2.95
N GLU A 226 3.16 -15.03 1.68
CA GLU A 226 4.46 -14.56 1.17
C GLU A 226 4.58 -13.04 1.13
N ILE A 227 3.46 -12.33 0.91
CA ILE A 227 3.41 -10.86 1.03
C ILE A 227 3.53 -10.50 2.51
N PHE A 228 2.84 -11.24 3.39
CA PHE A 228 2.82 -10.95 4.82
C PHE A 228 4.22 -11.08 5.45
N ILE A 229 4.92 -12.19 5.16
CA ILE A 229 6.29 -12.46 5.65
C ILE A 229 7.25 -11.31 5.34
N ARG A 230 7.19 -10.74 4.12
CA ARG A 230 8.12 -9.70 3.70
C ARG A 230 7.71 -8.29 4.12
N THR A 231 6.43 -8.05 4.39
CA THR A 231 5.91 -6.71 4.68
C THR A 231 5.52 -6.47 6.14
N TYR A 232 5.47 -7.52 6.96
CA TYR A 232 5.12 -7.45 8.39
C TYR A 232 6.17 -8.09 9.29
N LYS A 233 6.18 -7.64 10.53
CA LYS A 233 6.96 -8.18 11.64
C LYS A 233 6.08 -8.27 12.87
N PHE A 234 6.49 -9.06 13.86
CA PHE A 234 5.88 -8.98 15.18
C PHE A 234 6.00 -7.57 15.74
N ALA A 235 5.08 -7.19 16.63
CA ALA A 235 5.07 -5.86 17.26
C ALA A 235 6.37 -5.54 18.04
N ASP A 236 7.13 -6.55 18.46
CA ASP A 236 8.45 -6.40 19.09
C ASP A 236 9.60 -6.21 18.07
N GLY A 237 9.29 -6.19 16.77
CA GLY A 237 10.24 -6.01 15.68
C GLY A 237 10.91 -7.30 15.19
N THR A 238 10.59 -8.47 15.76
CA THR A 238 11.12 -9.76 15.29
C THR A 238 10.46 -10.20 13.99
N SER A 239 11.20 -10.93 13.17
CA SER A 239 10.72 -11.39 11.85
C SER A 239 9.75 -12.56 11.97
N ILE A 240 8.76 -12.58 11.10
CA ILE A 240 7.81 -13.70 10.94
C ILE A 240 8.37 -14.60 9.84
N ALA A 241 8.50 -15.89 10.10
CA ALA A 241 9.08 -16.85 9.15
C ALA A 241 8.00 -17.69 8.46
N ASP A 242 7.00 -18.13 9.21
CA ASP A 242 5.89 -18.95 8.72
C ASP A 242 4.58 -18.55 9.43
N PRO A 243 3.70 -17.77 8.78
CA PRO A 243 2.45 -17.32 9.37
C PRO A 243 1.55 -18.45 9.90
N SER A 244 1.65 -19.66 9.33
CA SER A 244 0.80 -20.80 9.73
C SER A 244 1.19 -21.43 11.07
N ARG A 245 2.41 -21.13 11.54
CA ARG A 245 2.98 -21.54 12.82
C ARG A 245 3.13 -20.37 13.78
N ASP A 246 3.51 -19.21 13.25
CA ASP A 246 3.97 -18.06 14.01
C ASP A 246 2.82 -17.12 14.43
N LEU A 247 1.64 -17.24 13.81
CA LEU A 247 0.44 -16.46 14.16
C LEU A 247 -0.60 -17.29 14.90
N GLU A 248 -1.43 -16.58 15.67
CA GLU A 248 -2.70 -17.09 16.18
C GLU A 248 -3.61 -17.51 15.03
N TRP A 249 -4.45 -18.48 15.31
CA TRP A 249 -5.34 -19.04 14.32
C TRP A 249 -6.66 -18.33 14.37
N ALA A 250 -7.17 -17.98 13.20
CA ALA A 250 -8.46 -17.35 13.12
C ALA A 250 -9.55 -18.40 13.45
N CYS A 251 -10.10 -18.34 14.66
CA CYS A 251 -11.35 -19.00 14.96
C CYS A 251 -12.46 -18.17 14.30
N SER A 252 -13.21 -18.76 13.37
CA SER A 252 -14.44 -18.13 12.90
C SER A 252 -15.37 -17.92 14.10
N ALA A 253 -15.91 -16.72 14.26
CA ALA A 253 -17.01 -16.51 15.21
C ALA A 253 -18.14 -17.48 14.83
N SER A 254 -18.57 -18.28 15.81
CA SER A 254 -19.61 -19.31 15.64
C SER A 254 -20.98 -18.67 15.44
#